data_AF-K9YW50-F1
#
_entry.id   AF-K9YW50-F1
#
_cell.length_a   1.000
_cell.length_b   1.000
_cell.length_c   1.000
_cell.angle_alpha   90.00
_cell.angle_beta   90.00
_cell.angle_gamma   90.00
#
_symmetry.space_group_name_H-M   'P 1'
#
loop_
_entity.id
_entity.type
_entity.pdbx_description
1 polymer ?
#
loop_
_entity_poly.entity_id
_entity_poly.type
_entity_poly.pdbx_seq_one_letter_code
_entity_poly.pdbx_strand_id
1 'polypeptide(L)'
;MLVPAEKSVKLQLEKRLEEERLKEEKMHDVLLLLSDLVEREEATVKKVLDGLYDVGSINIINKKVGFTPMNRTLKLIARLSKPAFRAVAWRWFKRNSPQLITNWLRTKVSF
;
A
#
# COMPACT_ATOMS: atom_id res chain seq x y z
N MET A 1 27.48 -43.07 10.07
CA MET A 1 27.64 -42.63 8.67
C MET A 1 26.24 -42.45 8.12
N LEU A 2 25.81 -41.22 7.78
CA LEU A 2 24.48 -41.00 7.21
C LEU A 2 24.36 -41.73 5.87
N VAL A 3 23.20 -42.35 5.62
CA VAL A 3 22.93 -43.05 4.37
C VAL A 3 22.96 -42.03 3.22
N PRO A 4 23.49 -42.34 2.03
CA PRO A 4 23.61 -41.37 0.92
C PRO A 4 22.33 -40.58 0.59
N ALA A 5 21.16 -41.20 0.80
CA ALA A 5 19.86 -40.56 0.65
C ALA A 5 19.60 -39.45 1.69
N GLU A 6 19.95 -39.66 2.96
CA GLU A 6 19.74 -38.68 4.04
C GLU A 6 20.61 -37.43 3.85
N LYS A 7 21.85 -37.61 3.38
CA LYS A 7 22.76 -36.50 3.07
C LYS A 7 22.24 -35.63 1.92
N SER A 8 21.66 -36.27 0.89
CA SER A 8 21.03 -35.56 -0.24
C SER A 8 19.81 -34.75 0.21
N VAL A 9 18.92 -35.36 1.02
CA VAL A 9 17.73 -34.69 1.55
C VAL A 9 18.09 -33.48 2.42
N LYS A 10 19.09 -33.61 3.30
CA LYS A 10 19.55 -32.50 4.14
C LYS A 10 20.06 -31.32 3.31
N LEU A 11 20.87 -31.60 2.29
CA LEU A 11 21.41 -30.56 1.40
C LEU A 11 20.29 -29.85 0.60
N GLN A 12 19.27 -30.58 0.16
CA GLN A 12 18.10 -30.01 -0.52
C GLN A 12 17.26 -29.13 0.42
N LEU A 13 17.15 -29.50 1.69
CA LEU A 13 16.46 -28.69 2.70
C LEU A 13 17.21 -27.38 2.97
N GLU A 14 18.53 -27.45 3.16
CA GLU A 14 19.38 -26.28 3.39
C GLU A 14 19.32 -25.30 2.21
N LYS A 15 19.34 -25.79 0.97
CA LYS A 15 19.17 -24.96 -0.23
C LYS A 15 17.82 -24.25 -0.26
N ARG A 16 16.72 -24.96 0.02
CA ARG A 16 15.38 -24.33 0.07
C ARG A 16 15.28 -23.27 1.16
N LEU A 17 15.86 -23.51 2.33
CA LEU A 17 15.89 -22.52 3.41
C LEU A 17 16.67 -21.26 3.01
N GLU A 18 17.80 -21.41 2.33
CA GLU A 18 18.59 -20.29 1.82
C GLU A 18 17.81 -19.50 0.75
N GLU A 19 17.13 -20.20 -0.17
CA GLU A 19 16.27 -19.56 -1.18
C GLU A 19 15.12 -18.78 -0.54
N GLU A 20 14.46 -19.32 0.48
CA GLU A 20 13.40 -18.62 1.21
C GLU A 20 13.92 -17.41 1.98
N ARG A 21 15.11 -17.51 2.59
CA ARG A 21 15.76 -16.37 3.25
C ARG A 21 16.05 -15.25 2.26
N LEU A 22 16.62 -15.58 1.10
CA LEU A 22 16.89 -14.60 0.06
C LEU A 22 15.62 -13.91 -0.43
N LYS A 23 14.53 -14.66 -0.62
CA LYS A 23 13.21 -14.08 -0.99
C LYS A 23 12.71 -13.11 0.08
N GLU A 24 12.83 -13.47 1.36
CA GLU A 24 12.40 -12.62 2.47
C GLU A 24 13.23 -11.34 2.56
N GLU A 25 14.55 -11.45 2.42
CA GLU A 25 15.45 -10.29 2.35
C GLU A 25 15.06 -9.35 1.21
N LYS A 26 14.75 -9.89 0.02
CA LYS A 26 14.31 -9.07 -1.12
C LYS A 26 12.97 -8.39 -0.88
N MET A 27 12.03 -9.06 -0.21
CA MET A 27 10.76 -8.44 0.16
C MET A 27 10.93 -7.36 1.24
N HIS A 28 11.91 -7.53 2.14
CA HIS A 28 12.29 -6.50 3.10
C HIS A 28 12.89 -5.27 2.39
N ASP A 29 13.79 -5.48 1.41
CA ASP A 29 14.35 -4.41 0.58
C ASP A 29 13.23 -3.60 -0.11
N VAL A 30 12.22 -4.29 -0.66
CA VAL A 30 11.05 -3.63 -1.29
C VAL A 30 10.28 -2.76 -0.30
N LEU A 31 10.06 -3.23 0.92
CA LEU A 31 9.39 -2.44 1.96
C LEU A 31 10.17 -1.18 2.30
N LEU A 32 11.50 -1.28 2.45
CA LEU A 32 12.37 -0.15 2.74
C LEU A 32 12.30 0.89 1.62
N LEU A 33 12.44 0.44 0.36
CA LEU A 33 12.37 1.32 -0.81
C LEU A 33 11.02 2.02 -0.93
N LEU A 34 9.92 1.32 -0.67
CA LEU A 34 8.58 1.92 -0.68
C LEU A 34 8.38 2.92 0.46
N SER A 35 8.91 2.62 1.65
CA SER A 35 8.82 3.51 2.82
C SER A 35 9.58 4.82 2.55
N ASP A 36 10.79 4.69 2.04
CA ASP A 36 11.68 5.78 1.66
C ASP A 36 11.10 6.61 0.51
N LEU A 37 10.49 5.96 -0.50
CA LEU A 37 9.77 6.64 -1.57
C LEU A 37 8.62 7.49 -1.01
N VAL A 38 7.78 6.93 -0.15
CA VAL A 38 6.64 7.65 0.43
C VAL A 38 7.09 8.83 1.27
N GLU A 39 8.19 8.68 2.01
CA GLU A 39 8.74 9.74 2.86
C GLU A 39 9.36 10.88 2.05
N ARG A 40 10.12 10.57 0.99
CA ARG A 40 10.73 11.59 0.12
C ARG A 40 9.73 12.29 -0.77
N GLU A 41 8.74 11.56 -1.27
CA GLU A 41 7.76 12.07 -2.24
C GLU A 41 6.46 12.57 -1.60
N GLU A 42 6.54 13.18 -0.41
CA GLU A 42 5.38 13.67 0.33
C GLU A 42 4.46 14.55 -0.53
N ALA A 43 5.03 15.48 -1.31
CA ALA A 43 4.26 16.38 -2.16
C ALA A 43 3.49 15.63 -3.25
N THR A 44 4.14 14.65 -3.87
CA THR A 44 3.54 13.80 -4.92
C THR A 44 2.45 12.92 -4.32
N VAL A 45 2.70 12.27 -3.19
CA VAL A 45 1.71 11.45 -2.47
C VAL A 45 0.49 12.29 -2.08
N LYS A 46 0.68 13.49 -1.54
CA LYS A 46 -0.43 14.40 -1.21
C LYS A 46 -1.27 14.77 -2.44
N LYS A 47 -0.66 14.96 -3.61
CA LYS A 47 -1.40 15.19 -4.87
C LYS A 47 -2.22 13.97 -5.28
N VAL A 48 -1.67 12.75 -5.13
CA VAL A 48 -2.43 11.51 -5.37
C VAL A 48 -3.63 11.43 -4.42
N LEU A 49 -3.43 11.66 -3.12
CA LEU A 49 -4.50 11.65 -2.12
C LEU A 49 -5.56 12.71 -2.40
N ASP A 50 -5.16 13.90 -2.83
CA ASP A 50 -6.06 14.97 -3.23
C ASP A 50 -6.92 14.58 -4.44
N GLY A 51 -6.32 13.96 -5.46
CA GLY A 51 -7.03 13.48 -6.64
C GLY A 51 -8.04 12.38 -6.29
N LEU A 52 -7.65 11.44 -5.42
CA LEU A 52 -8.56 10.40 -4.91
C LEU A 52 -9.72 11.00 -4.13
N TYR A 53 -9.47 12.03 -3.32
CA TYR A 53 -10.52 12.73 -2.59
C TYR A 53 -11.50 13.44 -3.52
N ASP A 54 -10.99 14.15 -4.53
CA ASP A 54 -11.83 14.91 -5.47
C ASP A 54 -12.77 13.98 -6.24
N VAL A 55 -12.22 12.90 -6.84
CA VAL A 55 -13.03 11.94 -7.59
C VAL A 55 -13.96 11.15 -6.67
N GLY A 56 -13.46 10.69 -5.52
CA GLY A 56 -14.22 9.87 -4.57
C GLY A 56 -15.40 10.62 -3.95
N SER A 57 -15.18 11.84 -3.47
CA SER A 57 -16.23 12.66 -2.86
C SER A 57 -17.35 12.96 -3.85
N ILE A 58 -17.01 13.35 -5.09
CA ILE A 58 -17.99 13.61 -6.16
C ILE A 58 -18.81 12.36 -6.46
N ASN A 59 -18.16 11.21 -6.65
CA ASN A 59 -18.84 9.96 -6.98
C ASN A 59 -19.78 9.50 -5.87
N ILE A 60 -19.35 9.58 -4.60
CA ILE A 60 -20.17 9.21 -3.45
C ILE A 60 -21.39 10.15 -3.33
N ILE A 61 -21.18 11.46 -3.45
CA ILE A 61 -22.27 12.44 -3.34
C ILE A 61 -23.27 12.24 -4.46
N ASN A 62 -22.82 12.08 -5.72
CA ASN A 62 -23.70 11.85 -6.86
C ASN A 62 -24.48 10.54 -6.74
N LYS A 63 -23.87 9.47 -6.22
CA LYS A 63 -24.54 8.17 -6.03
C LYS A 63 -25.56 8.20 -4.89
N LYS A 64 -25.28 8.93 -3.81
CA LYS A 64 -26.10 8.89 -2.58
C LYS A 64 -27.12 10.03 -2.46
N VAL A 65 -26.95 11.14 -3.18
CA VAL A 65 -27.77 12.35 -3.00
C VAL A 65 -28.35 12.80 -4.33
N GLY A 66 -29.61 12.41 -4.56
CA GLY A 66 -30.39 12.80 -5.73
C GLY A 66 -30.92 14.24 -5.69
N PHE A 67 -31.07 14.83 -4.49
CA PHE A 67 -31.58 16.20 -4.36
C PHE A 67 -30.51 17.23 -4.73
N THR A 68 -30.74 17.98 -5.82
CA THR A 68 -29.73 18.85 -6.46
C THR A 68 -29.17 19.95 -5.54
N PRO A 69 -29.97 20.68 -4.75
CA PRO A 69 -29.42 21.68 -3.82
C PRO A 69 -28.50 21.07 -2.76
N MET A 70 -28.93 19.96 -2.14
CA MET A 70 -28.12 19.25 -1.14
C MET A 70 -26.83 18.66 -1.75
N ASN A 71 -26.91 18.15 -2.99
CA ASN A 71 -25.76 17.66 -3.73
C ASN A 71 -24.69 18.76 -3.91
N ARG A 72 -25.11 19.98 -4.29
CA ARG A 72 -24.21 21.14 -4.42
C ARG A 72 -23.60 21.54 -3.08
N THR A 73 -24.40 21.61 -2.01
CA THR A 73 -23.92 21.92 -0.66
C THR A 73 -22.88 20.91 -0.19
N LEU A 74 -23.12 19.61 -0.38
CA LEU A 74 -22.17 18.58 0.01
C LEU A 74 -20.87 18.63 -0.79
N LYS A 75 -20.92 18.97 -2.09
CA LYS A 75 -19.71 19.19 -2.89
C LYS A 75 -18.89 20.38 -2.37
N LEU A 76 -19.53 21.45 -1.92
CA LEU A 76 -18.84 22.58 -1.29
C LEU A 76 -18.20 22.16 0.04
N ILE A 77 -18.94 21.44 0.89
CA ILE A 77 -18.41 20.90 2.16
C ILE A 77 -17.21 19.98 1.92
N ALA A 78 -17.27 19.13 0.89
CA ALA A 78 -16.14 18.28 0.51
C ALA A 78 -14.91 19.13 0.17
N ARG A 79 -15.07 20.17 -0.66
CA ARG A 79 -13.95 21.08 -1.01
C ARG A 79 -13.36 21.78 0.20
N LEU A 80 -14.20 22.22 1.15
CA LEU A 80 -13.75 22.90 2.37
C LEU A 80 -13.07 21.95 3.36
N SER A 81 -13.50 20.69 3.44
CA SER A 81 -12.90 19.68 4.33
C SER A 81 -11.64 19.03 3.76
N LYS A 82 -11.29 19.29 2.50
CA LYS A 82 -10.12 18.73 1.82
C LYS A 82 -8.78 18.93 2.55
N PRO A 83 -8.44 20.11 3.12
CA PRO A 83 -7.17 20.28 3.84
C PRO A 83 -7.07 19.38 5.08
N ALA A 84 -8.17 19.23 5.82
CA ALA A 84 -8.23 18.35 6.98
C ALA A 84 -8.10 16.88 6.56
N PHE A 85 -8.84 16.47 5.52
CA PHE A 85 -8.69 15.14 4.94
C PHE A 85 -7.25 14.87 4.51
N ARG A 86 -6.60 15.81 3.80
CA ARG A 86 -5.22 15.67 3.34
C ARG A 86 -4.26 15.39 4.50
N ALA A 87 -4.39 16.10 5.61
CA ALA A 87 -3.53 15.89 6.78
C ALA A 87 -3.73 14.50 7.40
N VAL A 88 -4.98 14.06 7.55
CA VAL A 88 -5.32 12.74 8.10
C VAL A 88 -4.87 11.62 7.16
N ALA A 89 -5.21 11.74 5.89
CA ALA A 89 -4.87 10.79 4.85
C ALA A 89 -3.35 10.66 4.70
N TRP A 90 -2.60 11.76 4.76
CA TRP A 90 -1.14 11.72 4.75
C TRP A 90 -0.57 10.92 5.92
N ARG A 91 -1.00 11.21 7.16
CA ARG A 91 -0.52 10.49 8.35
C ARG A 91 -0.83 8.99 8.27
N TRP A 92 -2.02 8.64 7.79
CA TRP A 92 -2.41 7.25 7.60
C TRP A 92 -1.59 6.59 6.49
N PHE A 93 -1.43 7.26 5.34
CA PHE A 93 -0.72 6.72 4.19
C PHE A 93 0.74 6.48 4.53
N LYS A 94 1.46 7.48 5.07
CA LYS A 94 2.85 7.35 5.51
C LYS A 94 3.06 6.14 6.43
N ARG A 95 2.13 5.90 7.37
CA ARG A 95 2.27 4.83 8.38
C ARG A 95 1.91 3.44 7.85
N ASN A 96 0.93 3.33 6.94
CA ASN A 96 0.33 2.04 6.59
C ASN A 96 0.57 1.63 5.13
N SER A 97 0.63 2.59 4.20
CA SER A 97 0.64 2.26 2.78
C SER A 97 1.87 1.50 2.31
N PRO A 98 3.11 1.75 2.80
CA PRO A 98 4.27 0.97 2.34
C PRO A 98 4.11 -0.52 2.65
N GLN A 99 3.62 -0.84 3.84
CA GLN A 99 3.34 -2.23 4.23
C GLN A 99 2.20 -2.84 3.42
N LEU A 100 1.10 -2.11 3.21
CA LEU A 100 -0.04 -2.60 2.42
C LEU A 100 0.36 -2.89 0.97
N ILE A 101 1.14 -2.00 0.36
CA ILE A 101 1.65 -2.17 -1.01
C ILE A 101 2.61 -3.36 -1.07
N THR A 102 3.55 -3.46 -0.12
CA THR A 102 4.51 -4.57 -0.07
C THR A 102 3.80 -5.92 0.09
N ASN A 103 2.82 -6.00 0.99
CA ASN A 103 2.03 -7.22 1.20
C ASN A 103 1.26 -7.59 -0.07
N TRP A 104 0.63 -6.60 -0.71
CA TRP A 104 -0.07 -6.84 -1.98
C TRP A 104 0.88 -7.34 -3.07
N LEU A 105 2.06 -6.74 -3.23
CA LEU A 105 3.07 -7.19 -4.18
C LEU A 105 3.53 -8.63 -3.87
N ARG A 106 3.76 -8.95 -2.59
CA ARG A 106 4.09 -10.31 -2.16
C ARG A 106 3.05 -11.32 -2.65
N THR A 107 1.75 -11.03 -2.50
CA THR A 107 0.69 -11.94 -2.98
C THR A 107 0.69 -12.16 -4.51
N LYS A 108 1.38 -11.33 -5.29
CA LYS A 108 1.49 -11.49 -6.74
C LYS A 108 2.70 -12.32 -7.17
N VAL A 109 3.68 -12.47 -6.30
CA VAL A 109 4.92 -13.22 -6.57
C VAL A 109 5.04 -14.51 -5.74
N SER A 110 4.17 -14.69 -4.74
CA SER A 110 3.97 -15.97 -4.09
C SER A 110 3.07 -16.85 -4.97
N PHE A 111 3.67 -17.90 -5.54
CA PHE A 111 2.99 -18.93 -6.35
C PHE A 111 3.09 -20.29 -5.67
#